data_AF-A0A0G0LQP1-F1
#
_entry.id   AF-A0A0G0LQP1-F1
#
_cell.length_a   1.000
_cell.length_b   1.000
_cell.length_c   1.000
_cell.angle_alpha   90.00
_cell.angle_beta   90.00
_cell.angle_gamma   90.00
#
_symmetry.space_group_name_H-M   'P 1'
#
loop_
_entity.id
_entity.type
_entity.pdbx_description
1 polymer ?
#
loop_
_entity_poly.entity_id
_entity_poly.type
_entity_poly.pdbx_seq_one_letter_code
_entity_poly.pdbx_strand_id
1 'polypeptide(L)'
;MYESILGLKKTIFGLDIGYETLKVVQLKGDNPGAHVLSVNEIKIEPKSLGKDGIKDKKKIADAILEAMRSAKPHPVTAKIVSSALPESQVFTKSIDLPQMTEQEINKNIPYQASEFFPVPPNEMYMDWQIVGQLPGKNLIDVLVVAAPKVIVDSLAETINMAGLELSSMETKPVSVARALIKPNDLGPYLILDIGAKTSGITCFDQGTIKLTSTVSCGGDDLAKDFKPNIENLASEIVHLVKYYQNRIGQATIFRKIILAGGGANVPNTVSALETSTKIKTEIGWPVIKTQTYHSKFATAIGLAMKRI
;
A
#
# COMPACT_ATOMS: atom_id res chain seq x y z
N MET A 1 -6.58 15.52 28.43
CA MET A 1 -5.52 16.49 28.09
C MET A 1 -6.12 17.37 26.99
N TYR A 2 -6.33 18.66 27.22
CA TYR A 2 -7.12 19.51 26.32
C TYR A 2 -6.40 19.69 24.97
N GLU A 3 -6.95 19.11 23.90
CA GLU A 3 -6.55 19.43 22.53
C GLU A 3 -6.96 20.89 22.25
N SER A 4 -5.98 21.80 22.18
CA SER A 4 -6.04 23.14 21.56
C SER A 4 -7.29 24.02 21.83
N ILE A 5 -7.09 25.21 22.42
CA ILE A 5 -8.11 26.28 22.58
C ILE A 5 -8.85 26.62 21.26
N LEU A 6 -8.21 26.40 20.10
CA LEU A 6 -8.77 26.72 18.78
C LEU A 6 -9.35 25.51 18.02
N GLY A 7 -9.22 24.28 18.54
CA GLY A 7 -9.73 23.07 17.89
C GLY A 7 -9.38 22.88 16.41
N LEU A 8 -8.30 23.48 15.90
CA LEU A 8 -7.94 23.43 14.48
C LEU A 8 -7.43 22.03 14.12
N LYS A 9 -8.33 21.19 13.61
CA LYS A 9 -7.94 19.92 13.02
C LYS A 9 -7.09 20.18 11.78
N LYS A 10 -5.81 19.80 11.85
CA LYS A 10 -4.92 19.75 10.69
C LYS A 10 -5.50 18.77 9.67
N THR A 11 -5.77 19.25 8.47
CA THR A 11 -6.26 18.42 7.37
C THR A 11 -5.09 17.83 6.59
N ILE A 12 -5.21 16.55 6.28
CA ILE A 12 -4.21 15.79 5.51
C ILE A 12 -4.84 15.41 4.18
N PHE A 13 -4.02 15.30 3.15
CA PHE A 13 -4.39 14.60 1.94
C PHE A 13 -3.45 13.42 1.69
N GLY A 14 -3.98 12.39 1.02
CA GLY A 14 -3.21 11.24 0.58
C GLY A 14 -2.64 11.48 -0.81
N LEU A 15 -1.35 11.16 -0.98
CA LEU A 15 -0.62 11.28 -2.23
C LEU A 15 -0.04 9.92 -2.64
N ASP A 16 -0.55 9.34 -3.73
CA ASP A 16 0.00 8.15 -4.37
C ASP A 16 0.76 8.54 -5.64
N ILE A 17 2.08 8.38 -5.63
CA ILE A 17 2.94 8.55 -6.80
C ILE A 17 3.16 7.15 -7.40
N GLY A 18 2.43 6.86 -8.48
CA GLY A 18 2.57 5.63 -9.24
C GLY A 18 3.64 5.71 -10.33
N TYR A 19 3.65 4.73 -11.22
CA TYR A 19 4.59 4.70 -12.36
C TYR A 19 4.23 5.64 -13.50
N GLU A 20 2.94 5.84 -13.75
CA GLU A 20 2.41 6.62 -14.87
C GLU A 20 1.34 7.63 -14.42
N THR A 21 0.92 7.56 -13.16
CA THR A 21 -0.10 8.43 -12.61
C THR A 21 0.28 8.92 -11.23
N LEU A 22 -0.17 10.11 -10.90
CA LEU A 22 -0.13 10.68 -9.56
C LEU A 22 -1.57 10.94 -9.13
N LYS A 23 -1.92 10.49 -7.92
CA LYS A 23 -3.27 10.63 -7.37
C LYS A 23 -3.23 11.41 -6.06
N VAL A 24 -4.15 12.35 -5.91
CA VAL A 24 -4.37 13.09 -4.67
C VAL A 24 -5.79 12.88 -4.18
N VAL A 25 -5.96 12.68 -2.88
CA VAL A 25 -7.28 12.55 -2.23
C VAL A 25 -7.28 13.33 -0.93
N GLN A 26 -8.21 14.26 -0.77
CA GLN A 26 -8.50 14.91 0.50
C GLN A 26 -9.85 14.41 1.01
N LEU A 27 -9.91 14.04 2.29
CA LEU A 27 -11.14 13.62 2.96
C LEU A 27 -11.70 14.74 3.84
N LYS A 28 -13.00 14.65 4.15
CA LYS A 28 -13.68 15.50 5.14
C LYS A 28 -14.39 14.62 6.17
N GLY A 29 -14.27 15.00 7.44
CA GLY A 29 -14.82 14.26 8.58
C GLY A 29 -13.87 13.18 9.10
N ASP A 30 -14.28 12.51 10.19
CA ASP A 30 -13.51 11.44 10.82
C ASP A 30 -14.10 10.06 10.50
N ASN A 31 -13.27 9.02 10.56
CA ASN A 31 -13.73 7.62 10.45
C ASN A 31 -14.69 7.25 11.60
N PRO A 32 -15.79 6.52 11.33
CA PRO A 32 -16.20 5.89 10.06
C PRO A 32 -17.10 6.78 9.16
N GLY A 33 -17.26 8.08 9.45
CA GLY A 33 -18.10 9.02 8.69
C GLY A 33 -17.40 9.86 7.62
N ALA A 34 -16.11 9.60 7.35
CA ALA A 34 -15.34 10.34 6.37
C ALA A 34 -15.92 10.17 4.95
N HIS A 35 -15.76 11.20 4.13
CA HIS A 35 -16.10 11.17 2.70
C HIS A 35 -15.03 11.91 1.89
N VAL A 36 -14.95 11.58 0.60
CA VAL A 36 -14.03 12.25 -0.33
C VAL A 36 -14.47 13.70 -0.52
N LEU A 37 -13.61 14.65 -0.15
CA LEU A 37 -13.81 16.08 -0.35
C LEU A 37 -13.31 16.53 -1.71
N SER A 38 -12.11 16.07 -2.08
CA SER A 38 -11.44 16.40 -3.33
C SER A 38 -10.62 15.21 -3.79
N VAL A 39 -10.60 14.95 -5.08
CA VAL A 39 -9.75 13.93 -5.69
C VAL A 39 -9.28 14.37 -7.06
N ASN A 40 -8.10 13.89 -7.42
CA ASN A 40 -7.61 14.01 -8.78
C ASN A 40 -6.69 12.85 -9.13
N GLU A 41 -6.57 12.62 -10.42
CA GLU A 41 -5.50 11.85 -11.02
C GLU A 41 -4.96 12.60 -12.22
N ILE A 42 -3.63 12.72 -12.28
CA ILE A 42 -2.94 13.24 -13.46
C ILE A 42 -1.95 12.20 -13.96
N LYS A 43 -1.64 12.26 -15.25
CA LYS A 43 -0.57 11.45 -15.83
C LYS A 43 0.78 12.07 -15.52
N ILE A 44 1.76 11.23 -15.25
CA ILE A 44 3.17 11.62 -15.13
C ILE A 44 3.99 10.83 -16.15
N GLU A 45 5.20 11.31 -16.44
CA GLU A 45 6.04 10.63 -17.43
C GLU A 45 6.43 9.23 -16.96
N PRO A 46 6.39 8.23 -17.87
CA PRO A 46 6.92 6.91 -17.56
C PRO A 46 8.38 7.01 -17.08
N LYS A 47 8.74 6.20 -16.09
CA LYS A 47 10.09 6.18 -15.47
C LYS A 47 10.45 7.47 -14.71
N SER A 48 9.46 8.28 -14.33
CA SER A 48 9.68 9.39 -13.38
C SER A 48 10.23 8.89 -12.04
N LEU A 49 9.86 7.67 -11.66
CA LEU A 49 10.40 6.94 -10.53
C LEU A 49 11.33 5.82 -11.04
N GLY A 50 12.59 5.86 -10.63
CA GLY A 50 13.62 4.87 -10.95
C GLY A 50 14.25 4.25 -9.70
N LYS A 51 15.36 3.53 -9.90
CA LYS A 51 16.13 2.88 -8.83
C LYS A 51 16.77 3.87 -7.84
N ASP A 52 17.01 5.10 -8.29
CA ASP A 52 17.60 6.19 -7.50
C ASP A 52 16.54 7.20 -7.02
N GLY A 53 15.26 6.80 -7.03
CA GLY A 53 14.13 7.64 -6.65
C GLY A 53 13.56 8.46 -7.81
N ILE A 54 13.08 9.66 -7.52
CA ILE A 54 12.47 10.54 -8.53
C ILE A 54 13.56 11.19 -9.41
N LYS A 55 13.47 10.95 -10.71
CA LYS A 55 14.44 11.43 -11.71
C LYS A 55 14.42 12.96 -11.89
N ASP A 56 13.22 13.54 -11.99
CA ASP A 56 13.01 14.97 -12.11
C ASP A 56 12.09 15.45 -11.00
N LYS A 57 12.69 15.83 -9.87
CA LYS A 57 11.98 16.23 -8.65
C LYS A 57 11.12 17.47 -8.89
N LYS A 58 11.62 18.44 -9.67
CA LYS A 58 10.88 19.67 -9.97
C LYS A 58 9.62 19.37 -10.76
N LYS A 59 9.74 18.55 -11.80
CA LYS A 59 8.60 18.15 -12.62
C LYS A 59 7.53 17.41 -11.83
N ILE A 60 7.93 16.51 -10.93
CA ILE A 60 6.97 15.81 -10.06
C ILE A 60 6.38 16.74 -8.99
N ALA A 61 7.15 17.68 -8.44
CA ALA A 61 6.63 18.71 -7.55
C ALA A 61 5.58 19.59 -8.25
N ASP A 62 5.85 20.04 -9.47
CA ASP A 62 4.92 20.81 -10.29
C ASP A 62 3.64 19.99 -10.61
N ALA A 63 3.81 18.70 -10.91
CA ALA A 63 2.70 17.76 -11.12
C ALA A 63 1.85 17.59 -9.84
N ILE A 64 2.46 17.45 -8.66
CA ILE A 64 1.72 17.41 -7.37
C ILE A 64 0.86 18.66 -7.23
N LEU A 65 1.44 19.85 -7.46
CA LEU A 65 0.74 21.12 -7.36
C LEU A 65 -0.38 21.28 -8.40
N GLU A 66 -0.18 20.77 -9.62
CA GLU A 66 -1.22 20.71 -10.65
C GLU A 66 -2.37 19.79 -10.23
N ALA A 67 -2.07 18.59 -9.76
CA ALA A 67 -3.06 17.63 -9.26
C ALA A 67 -3.90 18.23 -8.13
N MET A 68 -3.26 18.92 -7.19
CA MET A 68 -3.95 19.62 -6.10
C MET A 68 -4.85 20.76 -6.62
N ARG A 69 -4.35 21.61 -7.52
CA ARG A 69 -5.09 22.77 -8.08
C ARG A 69 -6.30 22.34 -8.93
N SER A 70 -6.16 21.28 -9.70
CA SER A 70 -7.19 20.81 -10.64
C SER A 70 -8.13 19.75 -10.05
N ALA A 71 -7.95 19.38 -8.78
CA ALA A 71 -8.82 18.43 -8.09
C ALA A 71 -10.29 18.86 -8.09
N LYS A 72 -11.17 17.86 -8.10
CA LYS A 72 -12.63 18.04 -8.14
C LYS A 72 -13.28 17.42 -6.90
N PRO A 73 -14.42 17.97 -6.42
CA PRO A 73 -15.12 19.18 -6.90
C PRO A 73 -14.37 20.50 -6.67
N HIS A 74 -13.43 20.55 -5.73
CA HIS A 74 -12.64 21.74 -5.41
C HIS A 74 -11.15 21.39 -5.26
N PRO A 75 -10.24 22.37 -5.38
CA PRO A 75 -8.81 22.16 -5.15
C PRO A 75 -8.51 21.53 -3.77
N VAL A 76 -7.46 20.72 -3.70
CA VAL A 76 -6.88 20.26 -2.42
C VAL A 76 -6.19 21.45 -1.76
N THR A 77 -6.59 21.77 -0.53
CA THR A 77 -6.07 22.92 0.23
C THR A 77 -5.16 22.52 1.38
N ALA A 78 -5.20 21.26 1.78
CA ALA A 78 -4.33 20.71 2.81
C ALA A 78 -2.84 20.84 2.41
N LYS A 79 -2.01 21.24 3.38
CA LYS A 79 -0.54 21.33 3.22
C LYS A 79 0.21 20.13 3.77
N ILE A 80 -0.46 19.36 4.61
CA ILE A 80 0.11 18.16 5.22
C ILE A 80 -0.29 16.97 4.35
N VAL A 81 0.69 16.12 4.06
CA VAL A 81 0.53 14.99 3.14
C VAL A 81 1.00 13.70 3.77
N SER A 82 0.23 12.64 3.55
CA SER A 82 0.67 11.25 3.75
C SER A 82 0.91 10.63 2.38
N SER A 83 2.06 9.99 2.18
CA SER A 83 2.41 9.35 0.91
C SER A 83 2.75 7.88 1.07
N ALA A 84 2.67 7.12 -0.02
CA ALA A 84 3.06 5.72 -0.04
C ALA A 84 4.42 5.53 -0.72
N LEU A 85 5.21 4.61 -0.19
CA LEU A 85 6.39 4.11 -0.84
C LEU A 85 6.00 3.25 -2.06
N PRO A 86 6.74 3.34 -3.17
CA PRO A 86 6.53 2.49 -4.33
C PRO A 86 6.76 1.02 -3.98
N GLU A 87 5.78 0.16 -4.22
CA GLU A 87 5.82 -1.24 -3.77
C GLU A 87 7.03 -2.02 -4.29
N SER A 88 7.44 -1.80 -5.54
CA SER A 88 8.63 -2.41 -6.15
C SER A 88 9.97 -1.96 -5.56
N GLN A 89 9.97 -0.93 -4.70
CA GLN A 89 11.15 -0.37 -4.04
C GLN A 89 11.15 -0.64 -2.53
N VAL A 90 10.17 -1.39 -2.03
CA VAL A 90 10.03 -1.77 -0.63
C VAL A 90 10.19 -3.27 -0.49
N PHE A 91 10.99 -3.68 0.49
CA PHE A 91 11.11 -5.06 0.88
C PHE A 91 10.25 -5.32 2.11
N THR A 92 9.41 -6.33 2.04
CA THR A 92 8.57 -6.76 3.16
C THR A 92 8.82 -8.24 3.39
N LYS A 93 9.17 -8.63 4.61
CA LYS A 93 9.43 -10.03 4.96
C LYS A 93 9.00 -10.34 6.38
N SER A 94 8.37 -11.49 6.56
CA SER A 94 8.05 -12.02 7.87
C SER A 94 9.19 -12.90 8.37
N ILE A 95 9.64 -12.66 9.60
CA ILE A 95 10.70 -13.41 10.26
C ILE A 95 10.19 -14.00 11.58
N ASP A 96 10.76 -15.16 11.95
CA ASP A 96 10.41 -15.87 13.17
C ASP A 96 11.47 -15.52 14.21
N LEU A 97 11.06 -14.87 15.31
CA LEU A 97 11.97 -14.54 16.40
C LEU A 97 11.54 -15.24 17.69
N PRO A 98 12.47 -15.59 18.59
CA PRO A 98 12.08 -16.01 19.94
C PRO A 98 11.38 -14.86 20.68
N GLN A 99 10.63 -15.19 21.72
CA GLN A 99 10.02 -14.20 22.61
C GLN A 99 11.10 -13.29 23.20
N MET A 100 11.00 -11.99 22.93
CA MET A 100 11.96 -10.97 23.37
C MET A 100 11.25 -9.60 23.44
N THR A 101 11.90 -8.65 24.08
CA THR A 101 11.40 -7.27 24.20
C THR A 101 11.54 -6.49 22.89
N GLU A 102 10.72 -5.45 22.69
CA GLU A 102 10.83 -4.59 21.51
C GLU A 102 12.22 -3.95 21.36
N GLN A 103 12.92 -3.68 22.46
CA GLN A 103 14.28 -3.15 22.44
C GLN A 103 15.28 -4.16 21.86
N GLU A 104 15.10 -5.45 22.16
CA GLU A 104 15.92 -6.53 21.62
C GLU A 104 15.60 -6.75 20.14
N ILE A 105 14.33 -6.70 19.75
CA ILE A 105 13.93 -6.78 18.33
C ILE A 105 14.59 -5.64 17.55
N ASN A 106 14.48 -4.39 18.02
CA ASN A 106 15.09 -3.23 17.37
C ASN A 106 16.61 -3.38 17.15
N LYS A 107 17.32 -4.02 18.09
CA LYS A 107 18.76 -4.28 17.95
C LYS A 107 19.05 -5.40 16.96
N ASN A 108 18.19 -6.41 16.87
CA ASN A 108 18.40 -7.60 16.04
C ASN A 108 17.95 -7.43 14.57
N ILE A 109 16.94 -6.61 14.31
CA ILE A 109 16.35 -6.43 12.98
C ILE A 109 17.40 -6.04 11.91
N PRO A 110 18.31 -5.07 12.15
CA PRO A 110 19.33 -4.73 11.15
C PRO A 110 20.23 -5.91 10.78
N TYR A 111 20.58 -6.78 11.73
CA TYR A 111 21.40 -7.97 11.45
C TYR A 111 20.63 -9.00 10.62
N GLN A 112 19.38 -9.28 10.99
CA GLN A 112 18.49 -10.18 10.24
C GLN A 112 18.24 -9.67 8.82
N ALA A 113 18.04 -8.36 8.66
CA ALA A 113 17.82 -7.71 7.38
C ALA A 113 18.98 -7.95 6.38
N SER A 114 20.23 -8.03 6.87
CA SER A 114 21.41 -8.25 6.02
C SER A 114 21.41 -9.62 5.32
N GLU A 115 20.71 -10.61 5.86
CA GLU A 115 20.60 -11.95 5.25
C GLU A 115 19.55 -12.01 4.13
N PHE A 116 18.63 -11.03 4.10
CA PHE A 116 17.43 -11.12 3.27
C PHE A 116 17.28 -10.00 2.26
N PHE A 117 17.87 -8.83 2.52
CA PHE A 117 17.71 -7.66 1.67
C PHE A 117 18.98 -7.36 0.86
N PRO A 118 18.84 -6.99 -0.41
CA PRO A 118 19.99 -6.78 -1.31
C PRO A 118 20.71 -5.45 -1.06
N VAL A 119 20.24 -4.64 -0.11
CA VAL A 119 20.79 -3.32 0.24
C VAL A 119 21.31 -3.38 1.67
N PRO A 120 22.46 -2.77 1.98
CA PRO A 120 22.99 -2.72 3.33
C PRO A 120 22.00 -2.11 4.35
N PRO A 121 21.85 -2.68 5.57
CA PRO A 121 20.93 -2.16 6.59
C PRO A 121 21.12 -0.68 6.95
N ASN A 122 22.37 -0.18 6.91
CA ASN A 122 22.69 1.23 7.18
C ASN A 122 22.22 2.19 6.06
N GLU A 123 21.94 1.67 4.87
CA GLU A 123 21.40 2.40 3.71
C GLU A 123 19.88 2.26 3.57
N MET A 124 19.21 1.64 4.55
CA MET A 124 17.77 1.45 4.57
C MET A 124 17.13 2.16 5.76
N TYR A 125 15.91 2.67 5.55
CA TYR A 125 14.95 2.82 6.63
C TYR A 125 14.28 1.46 6.86
N MET A 126 14.14 1.08 8.12
CA MET A 126 13.51 -0.17 8.52
C MET A 126 12.50 0.11 9.61
N ASP A 127 11.37 -0.58 9.53
CA ASP A 127 10.33 -0.62 10.55
C ASP A 127 9.84 -2.06 10.69
N TRP A 128 9.25 -2.38 11.83
CA TRP A 128 8.75 -3.72 12.08
C TRP A 128 7.54 -3.72 13.00
N GLN A 129 6.75 -4.79 12.89
CA GLN A 129 5.60 -5.01 13.74
C GLN A 129 5.50 -6.49 14.11
N ILE A 130 5.22 -6.80 15.38
CA ILE A 130 4.77 -8.14 15.77
C ILE A 130 3.37 -8.35 15.19
N VAL A 131 3.26 -9.29 14.26
CA VAL A 131 2.00 -9.61 13.58
C VAL A 131 1.31 -10.83 14.17
N GLY A 132 1.92 -11.49 15.15
CA GLY A 132 1.30 -12.53 15.94
C GLY A 132 2.32 -13.47 16.58
N GLN A 133 1.83 -14.61 17.02
CA GLN A 133 2.63 -15.73 17.50
C GLN A 133 2.34 -16.94 16.61
N LEU A 134 3.38 -17.69 16.25
CA LEU A 134 3.21 -18.87 15.41
C LEU A 134 2.55 -20.01 16.22
N PRO A 135 1.42 -20.58 15.77
CA PRO A 135 0.75 -21.65 16.50
C PRO A 135 1.66 -22.84 16.74
N GLY A 136 1.66 -23.37 17.97
CA GLY A 136 2.47 -24.53 18.34
C GLY A 136 3.99 -24.26 18.41
N LYS A 137 4.43 -23.02 18.23
CA LYS A 137 5.84 -22.60 18.35
C LYS A 137 5.96 -21.51 19.42
N ASN A 138 7.07 -21.50 20.17
CA ASN A 138 7.38 -20.40 21.08
C ASN A 138 8.11 -19.25 20.34
N LEU A 139 7.59 -18.86 19.17
CA LEU A 139 8.17 -17.85 18.29
C LEU A 139 7.13 -16.77 17.98
N ILE A 140 7.55 -15.51 18.05
CA ILE A 140 6.80 -14.37 17.54
C ILE A 140 7.00 -14.27 16.02
N ASP A 141 5.93 -13.88 15.33
CA ASP A 141 5.95 -13.56 13.91
C ASP A 141 6.10 -12.04 13.76
N VAL A 142 7.21 -11.61 13.15
CA VAL A 142 7.55 -10.19 12.99
C VAL A 142 7.58 -9.83 11.52
N LEU A 143 6.75 -8.89 11.11
CA LEU A 143 6.77 -8.32 9.77
C LEU A 143 7.78 -7.17 9.74
N VAL A 144 8.79 -7.29 8.89
CA VAL A 144 9.82 -6.28 8.68
C VAL A 144 9.57 -5.61 7.34
N VAL A 145 9.59 -4.29 7.35
CA VAL A 145 9.52 -3.45 6.15
C VAL A 145 10.82 -2.66 6.03
N ALA A 146 11.45 -2.70 4.86
CA ALA A 146 12.67 -1.97 4.59
C ALA A 146 12.57 -1.23 3.26
N ALA A 147 13.07 0.01 3.22
CA ALA A 147 13.13 0.83 2.02
C ALA A 147 14.49 1.53 1.92
N PRO A 148 15.15 1.54 0.75
CA PRO A 148 16.41 2.26 0.57
C PRO A 148 16.25 3.75 0.87
N LYS A 149 17.17 4.33 1.65
CA LYS A 149 17.16 5.75 2.03
C LYS A 149 17.08 6.66 0.81
N VAL A 150 17.81 6.33 -0.26
CA VAL A 150 17.78 7.08 -1.53
C VAL A 150 16.36 7.22 -2.10
N ILE A 151 15.50 6.22 -1.96
CA ILE A 151 14.11 6.27 -2.43
C ILE A 151 13.27 7.16 -1.52
N VAL A 152 13.34 6.92 -0.21
CA VAL A 152 12.54 7.64 0.81
C VAL A 152 12.89 9.13 0.82
N ASP A 153 14.19 9.45 0.84
CA ASP A 153 14.69 10.82 0.89
C ASP A 153 14.35 11.56 -0.42
N SER A 154 14.47 10.90 -1.58
CA SER A 154 14.11 11.49 -2.88
C SER A 154 12.62 11.84 -2.99
N LEU A 155 11.74 11.00 -2.42
CA LEU A 155 10.30 11.29 -2.33
C LEU A 155 10.03 12.44 -1.36
N ALA A 156 10.64 12.42 -0.17
CA ALA A 156 10.49 13.47 0.83
C ALA A 156 10.95 14.84 0.32
N GLU A 157 12.11 14.89 -0.34
CA GLU A 157 12.65 16.10 -0.97
C GLU A 157 11.72 16.63 -2.07
N THR A 158 11.14 15.76 -2.89
CA THR A 158 10.20 16.15 -3.95
C THR A 158 8.92 16.75 -3.36
N ILE A 159 8.39 16.15 -2.30
CA ILE A 159 7.21 16.65 -1.60
C ILE A 159 7.51 18.00 -0.93
N ASN A 160 8.67 18.14 -0.29
CA ASN A 160 9.11 19.41 0.29
C ASN A 160 9.33 20.50 -0.77
N MET A 161 9.85 20.13 -1.95
CA MET A 161 9.99 21.04 -3.09
C MET A 161 8.64 21.59 -3.59
N ALA A 162 7.56 20.82 -3.43
CA ALA A 162 6.19 21.29 -3.69
C ALA A 162 5.63 22.20 -2.57
N GLY A 163 6.41 22.51 -1.52
CA GLY A 163 5.99 23.33 -0.39
C GLY A 163 4.97 22.64 0.52
N LEU A 164 5.10 21.32 0.68
CA LEU A 164 4.22 20.46 1.48
C LEU A 164 4.95 19.85 2.67
N GLU A 165 4.22 19.63 3.76
CA GLU A 165 4.72 18.97 4.97
C GLU A 165 4.42 17.47 4.89
N LEU A 166 5.45 16.65 4.64
CA LEU A 166 5.32 15.19 4.69
C LEU A 166 5.12 14.75 6.15
N SER A 167 3.90 14.32 6.49
CA SER A 167 3.60 13.81 7.84
C SER A 167 3.99 12.36 8.00
N SER A 168 3.80 11.53 6.97
CA SER A 168 4.14 10.12 7.04
C SER A 168 4.36 9.49 5.68
N MET A 169 5.17 8.44 5.66
CA MET A 169 5.32 7.54 4.54
C MET A 169 5.08 6.10 4.99
N GLU A 170 4.33 5.32 4.22
CA GLU A 170 4.03 3.91 4.53
C GLU A 170 3.98 3.06 3.26
N THR A 171 3.78 1.75 3.39
CA THR A 171 3.66 0.87 2.22
C THR A 171 2.25 0.91 1.61
N LYS A 172 2.15 0.69 0.30
CA LYS A 172 0.84 0.59 -0.38
C LYS A 172 -0.08 -0.45 0.25
N PRO A 173 0.37 -1.68 0.57
CA PRO A 173 -0.45 -2.68 1.26
C PRO A 173 -1.18 -2.16 2.50
N VAL A 174 -0.50 -1.40 3.37
CA VAL A 174 -1.08 -0.84 4.60
C VAL A 174 -2.19 0.17 4.27
N SER A 175 -1.93 1.09 3.34
CA SER A 175 -2.91 2.09 2.94
C SER A 175 -4.14 1.46 2.26
N VAL A 176 -3.94 0.49 1.36
CA VAL A 176 -5.02 -0.18 0.65
C VAL A 176 -5.88 -1.02 1.61
N ALA A 177 -5.27 -1.75 2.53
CA ALA A 177 -6.01 -2.49 3.56
C ALA A 177 -6.87 -1.55 4.41
N ARG A 178 -6.34 -0.40 4.84
CA ARG A 178 -7.09 0.63 5.58
C ARG A 178 -8.28 1.17 4.79
N ALA A 179 -8.14 1.31 3.47
CA ALA A 179 -9.20 1.82 2.61
C ALA A 179 -10.30 0.78 2.36
N LEU A 180 -9.96 -0.50 2.18
CA LEU A 180 -10.87 -1.53 1.66
C LEU A 180 -11.44 -2.46 2.73
N ILE A 181 -10.77 -2.61 3.87
CA ILE A 181 -11.20 -3.51 4.95
C ILE A 181 -11.93 -2.69 6.02
N LYS A 182 -13.11 -3.18 6.42
CA LYS A 182 -13.91 -2.50 7.44
C LYS A 182 -13.16 -2.49 8.78
N PRO A 183 -13.26 -1.40 9.56
CA PRO A 183 -12.76 -1.41 10.93
C PRO A 183 -13.29 -2.62 11.70
N ASN A 184 -12.43 -3.28 12.47
CA ASN A 184 -12.70 -4.50 13.24
C ASN A 184 -12.95 -5.78 12.43
N ASP A 185 -12.84 -5.76 11.10
CA ASP A 185 -12.86 -6.98 10.31
C ASP A 185 -11.48 -7.65 10.34
N LEU A 186 -11.39 -8.75 11.08
CA LEU A 186 -10.16 -9.53 11.25
C LEU A 186 -9.99 -10.62 10.19
N GLY A 187 -10.90 -10.69 9.21
CA GLY A 187 -10.99 -11.83 8.30
C GLY A 187 -9.77 -12.03 7.40
N PRO A 188 -9.47 -13.28 7.02
CA PRO A 188 -8.45 -13.55 6.02
C PRO A 188 -8.94 -13.08 4.64
N TYR A 189 -8.25 -12.09 4.09
CA TYR A 189 -8.46 -11.51 2.78
C TYR A 189 -7.17 -11.55 1.97
N LEU A 190 -7.31 -11.74 0.67
CA LEU A 190 -6.26 -11.42 -0.28
C LEU A 190 -6.61 -10.07 -0.90
N ILE A 191 -5.67 -9.15 -0.95
CA ILE A 191 -5.82 -7.91 -1.72
C ILE A 191 -4.87 -7.99 -2.90
N LEU A 192 -5.38 -7.80 -4.11
CA LEU A 192 -4.59 -7.71 -5.33
C LEU A 192 -4.65 -6.27 -5.86
N ASP A 193 -3.60 -5.49 -5.60
CA ASP A 193 -3.46 -4.11 -6.12
C ASP A 193 -2.79 -4.13 -7.49
N ILE A 194 -3.58 -4.00 -8.56
CA ILE A 194 -3.11 -4.05 -9.94
C ILE A 194 -2.77 -2.62 -10.38
N GLY A 195 -1.48 -2.28 -10.32
CA GLY A 195 -0.91 -1.06 -10.88
C GLY A 195 -0.79 -1.11 -12.41
N ALA A 196 -0.16 -0.10 -13.01
CA ALA A 196 0.06 -0.08 -14.46
C ALA A 196 1.06 -1.15 -14.92
N LYS A 197 2.18 -1.32 -14.19
CA LYS A 197 3.30 -2.21 -14.54
C LYS A 197 3.49 -3.41 -13.62
N THR A 198 3.00 -3.33 -12.39
CA THR A 198 3.19 -4.35 -11.36
C THR A 198 1.90 -4.57 -10.60
N SER A 199 1.75 -5.76 -10.02
CA SER A 199 0.66 -6.08 -9.10
C SER A 199 1.20 -6.47 -7.75
N GLY A 200 0.64 -5.88 -6.71
CA GLY A 200 0.89 -6.24 -5.32
C GLY A 200 -0.14 -7.24 -4.81
N ILE A 201 0.31 -8.31 -4.16
CA ILE A 201 -0.57 -9.29 -3.51
C ILE A 201 -0.32 -9.21 -2.02
N THR A 202 -1.36 -8.88 -1.25
CA THR A 202 -1.30 -8.77 0.21
C THR A 202 -2.16 -9.84 0.86
N CYS A 203 -1.57 -10.62 1.75
CA CYS A 203 -2.28 -11.49 2.66
C CYS A 203 -2.61 -10.71 3.94
N PHE A 204 -3.88 -10.41 4.15
CA PHE A 204 -4.39 -9.79 5.37
C PHE A 204 -5.13 -10.85 6.18
N ASP A 205 -4.76 -11.03 7.44
CA ASP A 205 -5.43 -11.96 8.35
C ASP A 205 -5.27 -11.49 9.80
N GLN A 206 -6.20 -11.84 10.66
CA GLN A 206 -6.21 -11.44 12.08
C GLN A 206 -6.06 -9.92 12.29
N GLY A 207 -6.61 -9.12 11.37
CA GLY A 207 -6.60 -7.66 11.45
C GLY A 207 -5.29 -7.00 11.04
N THR A 208 -4.31 -7.74 10.51
CA THR A 208 -3.02 -7.19 10.09
C THR A 208 -2.53 -7.82 8.78
N ILE A 209 -1.55 -7.18 8.16
CA ILE A 209 -0.84 -7.75 7.02
C ILE A 209 0.09 -8.85 7.54
N LYS A 210 0.03 -10.01 6.90
CA LYS A 210 0.88 -11.16 7.24
C LYS A 210 2.02 -11.33 6.26
N LEU A 211 1.73 -11.14 4.97
CA LEU A 211 2.67 -11.35 3.87
C LEU A 211 2.31 -10.46 2.70
N THR A 212 3.30 -10.13 1.89
CA THR A 212 3.12 -9.45 0.61
C THR A 212 3.99 -10.11 -0.45
N SER A 213 3.55 -10.11 -1.70
CA SER A 213 4.34 -10.45 -2.87
C SER A 213 4.09 -9.43 -3.97
N THR A 214 5.05 -9.29 -4.90
CA THR A 214 4.93 -8.37 -6.03
C THR A 214 5.22 -9.12 -7.32
N VAL A 215 4.34 -8.98 -8.30
CA VAL A 215 4.48 -9.57 -9.63
C VAL A 215 4.75 -8.46 -10.64
N SER A 216 5.73 -8.67 -11.51
CA SER A 216 6.00 -7.81 -12.68
C SER A 216 4.97 -8.02 -13.79
N CYS A 217 3.69 -7.84 -13.45
CA CYS A 217 2.54 -7.92 -14.33
C CYS A 217 1.52 -6.89 -13.84
N GLY A 218 1.24 -5.87 -14.64
CA GLY A 218 0.25 -4.84 -14.34
C GLY A 218 -0.94 -4.84 -15.29
N GLY A 219 -1.76 -3.80 -15.19
CA GLY A 219 -2.92 -3.58 -16.06
C GLY A 219 -2.55 -3.48 -17.54
N ASP A 220 -1.37 -2.94 -17.87
CA ASP A 220 -0.92 -2.83 -19.26
C ASP A 220 -0.62 -4.20 -19.87
N ASP A 221 -0.02 -5.11 -19.08
CA ASP A 221 0.29 -6.47 -19.50
C ASP A 221 -1.00 -7.28 -19.69
N LEU A 222 -1.95 -7.14 -18.76
CA LEU A 222 -3.28 -7.75 -18.86
C LEU A 222 -4.06 -7.24 -20.09
N ALA A 223 -3.95 -5.95 -20.40
CA ALA A 223 -4.61 -5.36 -21.57
C ALA A 223 -3.94 -5.82 -22.89
N LYS A 224 -2.63 -6.06 -22.88
CA LYS A 224 -1.86 -6.50 -24.05
C LYS A 224 -2.05 -7.99 -24.33
N ASP A 225 -1.96 -8.84 -23.32
CA ASP A 225 -2.10 -10.30 -23.45
C ASP A 225 -2.70 -10.89 -22.16
N PHE A 226 -4.03 -11.01 -22.13
CA PHE A 226 -4.75 -11.27 -20.90
C PHE A 226 -4.45 -12.65 -20.29
N LYS A 227 -4.51 -13.72 -21.09
CA LYS A 227 -4.50 -15.11 -20.59
C LYS A 227 -3.22 -15.48 -19.83
N PRO A 228 -2.00 -15.36 -20.40
CA PRO A 228 -0.79 -15.74 -19.68
C PRO A 228 -0.54 -14.85 -18.45
N ASN A 229 -0.90 -13.57 -18.54
CA ASN A 229 -0.69 -12.63 -17.44
C ASN A 229 -1.66 -12.87 -16.27
N ILE A 230 -2.93 -13.17 -16.54
CA ILE A 230 -3.88 -13.50 -15.47
C ILE A 230 -3.58 -14.86 -14.83
N GLU A 231 -3.08 -15.83 -15.62
CA GLU A 231 -2.59 -17.12 -15.11
C GLU A 231 -1.35 -16.95 -14.22
N ASN A 232 -0.43 -16.05 -14.59
CA ASN A 232 0.73 -15.70 -13.77
C ASN A 232 0.31 -15.10 -12.41
N LEU A 233 -0.62 -14.12 -12.42
CA LEU A 233 -1.15 -13.54 -11.19
C LEU A 233 -1.86 -14.59 -10.31
N ALA A 234 -2.69 -15.45 -10.91
CA ALA A 234 -3.39 -16.52 -10.20
C ALA A 234 -2.41 -17.53 -9.58
N SER A 235 -1.35 -17.89 -10.30
CA SER A 235 -0.30 -18.80 -9.82
C SER A 235 0.39 -18.22 -8.58
N GLU A 236 0.77 -16.93 -8.62
CA GLU A 236 1.41 -16.28 -7.47
C GLU A 236 0.47 -16.18 -6.26
N ILE A 237 -0.82 -15.90 -6.48
CA ILE A 237 -1.83 -15.92 -5.42
C ILE A 237 -1.87 -17.29 -4.74
N VAL A 238 -1.91 -18.37 -5.51
CA VAL A 238 -1.92 -19.74 -4.98
C VAL A 238 -0.61 -20.06 -4.24
N HIS A 239 0.54 -19.59 -4.73
CA HIS A 239 1.82 -19.74 -4.04
C HIS A 239 1.85 -19.01 -2.70
N LEU A 240 1.41 -17.75 -2.65
CA LEU A 240 1.36 -16.96 -1.43
C LEU A 240 0.45 -17.60 -0.37
N VAL A 241 -0.73 -18.09 -0.80
CA VAL A 241 -1.68 -18.80 0.08
C VAL A 241 -1.06 -20.06 0.66
N LYS A 242 -0.44 -20.91 -0.18
CA LYS A 242 0.25 -22.12 0.28
C LYS A 242 1.39 -21.79 1.24
N TYR A 243 2.20 -20.78 0.92
CA TYR A 243 3.29 -20.34 1.78
C TYR A 243 2.77 -19.88 3.15
N TYR A 244 1.71 -19.08 3.18
CA TYR A 244 1.06 -18.65 4.43
C TYR A 244 0.59 -19.83 5.27
N GLN A 245 -0.20 -20.74 4.68
CA GLN A 245 -0.75 -21.91 5.37
C GLN A 245 0.35 -22.83 5.93
N ASN A 246 1.41 -23.05 5.15
CA ASN A 246 2.56 -23.86 5.58
C ASN A 246 3.32 -23.18 6.73
N ARG A 247 3.50 -21.86 6.68
CA ARG A 247 4.18 -21.09 7.73
C ARG A 247 3.45 -21.17 9.07
N ILE A 248 2.12 -21.03 9.05
CA ILE A 248 1.29 -21.11 10.26
C ILE A 248 0.96 -22.55 10.68
N GLY A 249 1.20 -23.53 9.82
CA GLY A 249 0.90 -24.94 10.06
C GLY A 249 -0.60 -25.25 10.13
N GLN A 250 -1.45 -24.40 9.55
CA GLN A 250 -2.91 -24.48 9.63
C GLN A 250 -3.54 -24.11 8.29
N ALA A 251 -4.68 -24.73 7.99
CA ALA A 251 -5.46 -24.35 6.83
C ALA A 251 -6.18 -23.03 7.08
N THR A 252 -6.03 -22.08 6.16
CA THR A 252 -6.77 -20.81 6.18
C THR A 252 -7.64 -20.73 4.95
N ILE A 253 -8.95 -20.52 5.17
CA ILE A 253 -9.90 -20.28 4.09
C ILE A 253 -10.03 -18.77 3.91
N PHE A 254 -9.39 -18.25 2.85
CA PHE A 254 -9.53 -16.84 2.48
C PHE A 254 -10.95 -16.54 2.02
N ARG A 255 -11.56 -15.51 2.59
CA ARG A 255 -12.96 -15.15 2.32
C ARG A 255 -13.17 -14.69 0.89
N LYS A 256 -12.21 -13.91 0.36
CA LYS A 256 -12.22 -13.35 -0.99
C LYS A 256 -10.87 -12.74 -1.38
N ILE A 257 -10.71 -12.55 -2.68
CA ILE A 257 -9.73 -11.66 -3.30
C ILE A 257 -10.40 -10.30 -3.55
N ILE A 258 -9.82 -9.23 -3.03
CA ILE A 258 -10.28 -7.86 -3.19
C ILE A 258 -9.36 -7.17 -4.20
N LEU A 259 -9.87 -6.79 -5.36
CA LEU A 259 -9.09 -6.11 -6.40
C LEU A 259 -8.98 -4.61 -6.10
N ALA A 260 -7.76 -4.11 -6.10
CA ALA A 260 -7.40 -2.70 -5.94
C ALA A 260 -6.62 -2.18 -7.16
N GLY A 261 -6.42 -0.88 -7.24
CA GLY A 261 -5.60 -0.27 -8.29
C GLY A 261 -6.36 -0.03 -9.59
N GLY A 262 -5.70 0.64 -10.53
CA GLY A 262 -6.29 1.00 -11.82
C GLY A 262 -6.58 -0.20 -12.71
N GLY A 263 -5.69 -1.20 -12.69
CA GLY A 263 -5.78 -2.42 -13.49
C GLY A 263 -6.86 -3.39 -13.02
N ALA A 264 -7.45 -3.20 -11.83
CA ALA A 264 -8.61 -3.98 -11.37
C ALA A 264 -9.81 -3.91 -12.32
N ASN A 265 -9.87 -2.88 -13.17
CA ASN A 265 -10.97 -2.67 -14.11
C ASN A 265 -10.75 -3.34 -15.48
N VAL A 266 -9.64 -4.06 -15.69
CA VAL A 266 -9.45 -4.82 -16.93
C VAL A 266 -10.58 -5.87 -17.05
N PRO A 267 -11.30 -5.95 -18.19
CA PRO A 267 -12.41 -6.87 -18.36
C PRO A 267 -12.03 -8.33 -18.05
N ASN A 268 -12.98 -9.10 -17.52
CA ASN A 268 -12.84 -10.53 -17.17
C ASN A 268 -11.85 -10.86 -16.03
N THR A 269 -11.15 -9.88 -15.45
CA THR A 269 -10.18 -10.11 -14.36
C THR A 269 -10.81 -10.84 -13.18
N VAL A 270 -12.00 -10.41 -12.74
CA VAL A 270 -12.74 -11.02 -11.62
C VAL A 270 -13.06 -12.49 -11.87
N SER A 271 -13.71 -12.79 -13.01
CA SER A 271 -14.14 -14.16 -13.33
C SER A 271 -12.97 -15.10 -13.59
N ALA A 272 -11.90 -14.61 -14.22
CA ALA A 272 -10.70 -15.38 -14.47
C ALA A 272 -9.97 -15.76 -13.17
N LEU A 273 -9.77 -14.80 -12.27
CA LEU A 273 -9.13 -15.07 -10.96
C LEU A 273 -9.97 -16.02 -10.12
N GLU A 274 -11.29 -15.83 -10.05
CA GLU A 274 -12.17 -16.72 -9.30
C GLU A 274 -12.15 -18.15 -9.87
N THR A 275 -12.11 -18.28 -11.20
CA THR A 275 -12.02 -19.59 -11.86
C THR A 275 -10.69 -20.29 -11.57
N SER A 276 -9.58 -19.57 -11.67
CA SER A 276 -8.23 -20.13 -11.50
C SER A 276 -7.86 -20.41 -10.06
N THR A 277 -8.27 -19.55 -9.13
CA THR A 277 -7.90 -19.65 -7.70
C THR A 277 -8.94 -20.40 -6.86
N LYS A 278 -10.18 -20.50 -7.34
CA LYS A 278 -11.35 -20.98 -6.57
C LYS A 278 -11.67 -20.13 -5.34
N ILE A 279 -11.19 -18.89 -5.31
CA ILE A 279 -11.47 -17.92 -4.24
C ILE A 279 -12.39 -16.85 -4.83
N LYS A 280 -13.49 -16.56 -4.13
CA LYS A 280 -14.42 -15.48 -4.50
C LYS A 280 -13.65 -14.20 -4.78
N THR A 281 -13.91 -13.54 -5.90
CA THR A 281 -13.19 -12.32 -6.29
C THR A 281 -14.15 -11.16 -6.50
N GLU A 282 -13.78 -9.96 -6.04
CA GLU A 282 -14.57 -8.75 -6.28
C GLU A 282 -13.68 -7.51 -6.38
N ILE A 283 -14.18 -6.47 -7.05
CA ILE A 283 -13.54 -5.15 -7.04
C ILE A 283 -13.75 -4.50 -5.67
N GLY A 284 -12.66 -4.04 -5.07
CA GLY A 284 -12.66 -3.38 -3.78
C GLY A 284 -13.32 -2.01 -3.83
N TRP A 285 -14.16 -1.75 -2.83
CA TRP A 285 -14.81 -0.47 -2.61
C TRP A 285 -14.30 0.13 -1.30
N PRO A 286 -13.84 1.40 -1.30
CA PRO A 286 -13.45 2.06 -0.07
C PRO A 286 -14.56 2.05 0.97
N VAL A 287 -14.21 1.84 2.24
CA VAL A 287 -15.16 1.73 3.36
C VAL A 287 -15.79 3.08 3.78
N ILE A 288 -15.30 4.17 3.19
CA ILE A 288 -15.82 5.53 3.36
C ILE A 288 -16.95 5.82 2.37
N LYS A 289 -17.80 6.80 2.65
CA LYS A 289 -18.82 7.22 1.67
C LYS A 289 -18.14 7.83 0.46
N THR A 290 -18.19 7.13 -0.67
CA THR A 290 -17.73 7.62 -1.97
C THR A 290 -18.94 7.79 -2.89
N GLN A 291 -18.98 8.88 -3.66
CA GLN A 291 -20.05 9.07 -4.66
C GLN A 291 -19.74 8.34 -5.97
N THR A 292 -18.45 8.16 -6.32
CA THR A 292 -18.02 7.66 -7.64
C THR A 292 -16.58 7.07 -7.66
N TYR A 293 -15.95 6.86 -6.50
CA TYR A 293 -14.50 6.61 -6.45
C TYR A 293 -14.16 5.15 -6.15
N HIS A 294 -13.70 4.46 -7.19
CA HIS A 294 -13.42 3.03 -7.25
C HIS A 294 -12.06 2.63 -6.63
N SER A 295 -11.79 1.31 -6.64
CA SER A 295 -10.53 0.60 -6.35
C SER A 295 -9.23 1.33 -6.74
N LYS A 296 -9.25 2.11 -7.82
CA LYS A 296 -8.11 2.91 -8.33
C LYS A 296 -7.54 3.92 -7.33
N PHE A 297 -8.36 4.46 -6.44
CA PHE A 297 -7.95 5.45 -5.45
C PHE A 297 -7.71 4.85 -4.06
N ALA A 298 -7.76 3.52 -3.89
CA ALA A 298 -7.67 2.86 -2.59
C ALA A 298 -6.42 3.30 -1.80
N THR A 299 -5.25 3.35 -2.44
CA THR A 299 -3.99 3.81 -1.83
C THR A 299 -4.10 5.24 -1.32
N ALA A 300 -4.48 6.19 -2.18
CA ALA A 300 -4.60 7.61 -1.81
C ALA A 300 -5.69 7.85 -0.75
N ILE A 301 -6.82 7.13 -0.82
CA ILE A 301 -7.87 7.17 0.21
C ILE A 301 -7.31 6.65 1.54
N GLY A 302 -6.64 5.51 1.54
CA GLY A 302 -6.02 4.92 2.73
C GLY A 302 -5.04 5.87 3.39
N LEU A 303 -4.17 6.51 2.60
CA LEU A 303 -3.24 7.53 3.08
C LEU A 303 -3.96 8.74 3.71
N ALA A 304 -5.04 9.20 3.09
CA ALA A 304 -5.84 10.33 3.58
C ALA A 304 -6.68 9.98 4.83
N MET A 305 -6.97 8.69 5.06
CA MET A 305 -7.64 8.20 6.27
C MET A 305 -6.72 8.16 7.50
N LYS A 306 -5.41 8.36 7.32
CA LYS A 306 -4.44 8.35 8.41
C LYS A 306 -4.67 9.58 9.30
N ARG A 307 -4.74 9.35 10.62
CA ARG A 307 -4.86 10.42 11.61
C ARG A 307 -3.46 10.95 11.96
N ILE A 308 -3.35 12.26 12.19
CA ILE A 308 -2.24 12.93 12.88
C ILE A 308 -2.70 13.25 14.28
#